data_AF-A0A7C5VV38-F1
#
_entry.id   AF-A0A7C5VV38-F1
#
_cell.length_a   1.000
_cell.length_b   1.000
_cell.length_c   1.000
_cell.angle_alpha   90.00
_cell.angle_beta   90.00
_cell.angle_gamma   90.00
#
_symmetry.space_group_name_H-M   'P 1'
#
loop_
_entity.id
_entity.type
_entity.pdbx_description
1 polymer ?
#
loop_
_entity_poly.entity_id
_entity_poly.type
_entity_poly.pdbx_seq_one_letter_code
_entity_poly.pdbx_strand_id
1 'polypeptide(L)'
;MRPSTDGLRGQLRRREKRAAKGGDGEVAVVRLVHIGLRNYVDAGRLQDCHSFSDVAVQRMVRAMRRQGGIVLDLTLGRRTRSVLVLRSGHVVLSPLTVDTLRQRLRAAGS
;
A
#
# COMPACT_ATOMS: atom_id res chain seq x y z
N MET A 1 -11.69 1.39 62.96
CA MET A 1 -12.53 1.68 61.78
C MET A 1 -11.71 1.36 60.54
N ARG A 2 -12.00 0.26 59.82
CA ARG A 2 -11.21 -0.16 58.64
C ARG A 2 -11.77 0.52 57.39
N PRO A 3 -10.96 1.14 56.51
CA PRO A 3 -11.48 1.74 55.28
C PRO A 3 -11.95 0.64 54.32
N SER A 4 -13.12 0.85 53.72
CA SER A 4 -13.77 -0.10 52.83
C SER A 4 -12.98 -0.30 51.53
N THR A 5 -12.74 -1.55 51.16
CA THR A 5 -12.10 -1.97 49.90
C THR A 5 -12.97 -1.80 48.65
N ASP A 6 -14.16 -1.23 48.79
CA ASP A 6 -15.21 -1.20 47.77
C ASP A 6 -14.91 -0.21 46.62
N GLY A 7 -14.16 0.86 46.90
CA GLY A 7 -13.77 1.85 45.89
C GLY A 7 -12.81 1.31 44.80
N LEU A 8 -11.95 0.36 45.16
CA LEU A 8 -10.96 -0.22 44.24
C LEU A 8 -11.60 -1.20 43.24
N ARG A 9 -12.64 -1.94 43.64
CA ARG A 9 -13.38 -2.85 42.74
C ARG A 9 -14.15 -2.09 41.66
N GLY A 10 -14.72 -0.93 42.00
CA GLY A 10 -15.43 -0.07 41.04
C GLY A 10 -14.48 0.57 40.01
N GLN A 11 -13.27 0.94 40.43
CA GLN A 11 -12.24 1.51 39.55
C GLN A 11 -11.62 0.46 38.60
N LEU A 12 -11.44 -0.79 39.05
CA LEU A 12 -10.97 -1.88 38.19
C LEU A 12 -11.99 -2.22 37.09
N ARG A 13 -13.28 -2.34 37.43
CA ARG A 13 -14.33 -2.64 36.43
C ARG A 13 -14.46 -1.57 35.35
N ARG A 14 -14.21 -0.29 35.67
CA ARG A 14 -14.20 0.79 34.66
C ARG A 14 -12.95 0.76 33.77
N ARG A 15 -11.82 0.24 34.26
CA ARG A 15 -10.62 0.00 33.44
C ARG A 15 -10.76 -1.25 32.56
N GLU A 16 -11.30 -2.34 33.07
CA GLU A 16 -11.59 -3.56 32.28
C GLU A 16 -12.61 -3.29 31.18
N LYS A 17 -13.67 -2.51 31.45
CA LYS A 17 -14.65 -2.11 30.42
C LYS A 17 -14.10 -1.12 29.39
N ARG A 18 -13.00 -0.40 29.67
CA ARG A 18 -12.30 0.43 28.67
C ARG A 18 -11.30 -0.40 27.86
N ALA A 19 -10.65 -1.39 28.45
CA ALA A 19 -9.78 -2.34 27.75
C ALA A 19 -10.57 -3.30 26.84
N ALA A 20 -11.78 -3.70 27.25
CA ALA A 20 -12.71 -4.50 26.44
C ALA A 20 -13.49 -3.68 25.39
N LYS A 21 -13.23 -2.38 25.30
CA LYS A 21 -13.71 -1.50 24.23
C LYS A 21 -12.60 -1.14 23.25
N GLY A 22 -11.61 -2.03 23.12
CA GLY A 22 -10.90 -2.20 21.85
C GLY A 22 -11.92 -2.70 20.86
N GLY A 23 -12.54 -1.76 20.15
CA GLY A 23 -13.48 -2.05 19.07
C GLY A 23 -12.84 -3.07 18.14
N ASP A 24 -13.69 -3.98 17.66
CA ASP A 24 -13.39 -4.99 16.66
C ASP A 24 -12.34 -4.44 15.71
N GLY A 25 -11.09 -4.86 15.93
CA GLY A 25 -9.95 -4.28 15.23
C GLY A 25 -10.21 -4.51 13.75
N GLU A 26 -10.53 -3.45 13.03
CA GLU A 26 -10.74 -3.49 11.59
C GLU A 26 -9.42 -3.98 11.00
N VAL A 27 -9.35 -5.29 10.75
CA VAL A 27 -8.22 -5.89 10.06
C VAL A 27 -8.30 -5.32 8.67
N ALA A 28 -7.53 -4.27 8.41
CA ALA A 28 -7.46 -3.64 7.11
C ALA A 28 -7.08 -4.72 6.10
N VAL A 29 -8.05 -5.14 5.29
CA VAL A 29 -7.85 -6.16 4.28
C VAL A 29 -6.91 -5.58 3.22
N VAL A 30 -5.67 -6.06 3.19
CA VAL A 30 -4.67 -5.64 2.19
C VAL A 30 -5.02 -6.28 0.85
N ARG A 31 -5.20 -5.45 -0.17
CA ARG A 31 -5.61 -5.89 -1.50
C ARG A 31 -4.41 -5.97 -2.41
N LEU A 32 -3.93 -7.20 -2.64
CA LEU A 32 -2.75 -7.43 -3.48
C LEU A 32 -3.13 -7.50 -4.96
N VAL A 33 -2.44 -6.71 -5.77
CA VAL A 33 -2.60 -6.66 -7.23
C VAL A 33 -1.33 -7.16 -7.89
N HIS A 34 -1.46 -8.17 -8.75
CA HIS A 34 -0.34 -8.67 -9.55
C HIS A 34 0.09 -7.60 -10.57
N ILE A 35 1.31 -7.10 -10.43
CA ILE A 35 1.91 -6.06 -11.29
C ILE A 35 2.93 -6.59 -12.29
N GLY A 36 3.05 -7.91 -12.39
CA GLY A 36 3.82 -8.61 -13.42
C GLY A 36 4.86 -9.54 -12.82
N LEU A 37 5.07 -10.68 -13.47
CA LEU A 37 6.18 -11.60 -13.17
C LEU A 37 6.27 -12.06 -11.70
N ARG A 38 5.14 -12.44 -11.12
CA ARG A 38 5.00 -12.87 -9.73
C ARG A 38 5.25 -11.75 -8.71
N ASN A 39 5.26 -10.49 -9.14
CA ASN A 39 5.29 -9.34 -8.26
C ASN A 39 3.89 -8.83 -7.96
N TYR A 40 3.68 -8.41 -6.71
CA TYR A 40 2.41 -7.89 -6.22
C TYR A 40 2.63 -6.55 -5.51
N VAL A 41 1.63 -5.70 -5.56
CA VAL A 41 1.59 -4.46 -4.77
C VAL A 41 0.27 -4.37 -4.03
N ASP A 42 0.28 -3.77 -2.86
CA ASP A 42 -0.94 -3.32 -2.21
C ASP A 42 -1.60 -2.20 -3.05
N ALA A 43 -2.83 -2.43 -3.49
CA ALA A 43 -3.63 -1.47 -4.25
C ALA A 43 -3.76 -0.13 -3.50
N GLY A 44 -3.81 -0.14 -2.17
CA GLY A 44 -3.90 1.09 -1.35
C GLY A 44 -2.62 1.93 -1.32
N ARG A 45 -1.48 1.36 -1.75
CA ARG A 45 -0.19 2.06 -1.86
C ARG A 45 0.09 2.58 -3.26
N LEU A 46 -0.69 2.19 -4.26
CA LEU A 46 -0.53 2.69 -5.61
C LEU A 46 -1.14 4.10 -5.68
N GLN A 47 -0.33 5.08 -6.05
CA GLN A 47 -0.79 6.45 -6.27
C GLN A 47 -1.25 6.61 -7.72
N ASP A 48 -0.38 6.29 -8.68
CA ASP A 48 -0.63 6.51 -10.11
C ASP A 48 -0.02 5.40 -10.98
N CYS A 49 -0.54 5.24 -12.19
CA CYS A 49 0.03 4.36 -13.22
C CYS A 49 0.07 5.04 -14.59
N HIS A 50 1.21 4.95 -15.27
CA HIS A 50 1.46 5.63 -16.53
C HIS A 50 2.07 4.70 -17.58
N SER A 51 1.86 5.03 -18.85
CA SER A 51 2.50 4.31 -19.95
C SER A 51 3.97 4.70 -20.03
N PHE A 52 4.86 3.72 -20.21
CA PHE A 52 6.27 3.99 -20.43
C PHE A 52 6.56 4.55 -21.84
N SER A 53 5.56 4.61 -22.73
CA SER A 53 5.67 5.27 -24.04
C SER A 53 5.69 6.79 -23.96
N ASP A 54 5.23 7.38 -22.85
CA ASP A 54 5.19 8.84 -22.68
C ASP A 54 6.58 9.40 -22.37
N VAL A 55 7.01 10.38 -23.16
CA VAL A 55 8.31 11.05 -23.01
C VAL A 55 8.46 11.71 -21.64
N ALA A 56 7.39 12.30 -21.10
CA ALA A 56 7.42 12.91 -19.77
C ALA A 56 7.69 11.87 -18.68
N VAL A 57 7.04 10.70 -18.78
CA VAL A 57 7.23 9.58 -17.86
C VAL A 57 8.65 9.02 -17.97
N GLN A 58 9.18 8.85 -19.18
CA GLN A 58 10.57 8.43 -19.37
C GLN A 58 11.57 9.43 -18.77
N ARG A 59 11.31 10.74 -18.93
CA ARG A 59 12.13 11.79 -18.31
C ARG A 59 12.07 11.75 -16.78
N MET A 60 10.88 11.56 -16.21
CA MET A 60 10.68 11.39 -14.77
C MET A 60 11.49 10.20 -14.23
N VAL A 61 11.39 9.02 -14.86
CA VAL A 61 12.16 7.83 -14.44
C VAL A 61 13.68 8.10 -14.49
N ARG A 62 14.16 8.75 -15.56
CA ARG A 62 15.58 9.12 -15.70
C ARG A 62 16.01 10.15 -14.65
N ALA A 63 15.14 11.09 -14.28
CA ALA A 63 15.41 12.06 -13.23
C ALA A 63 15.50 11.38 -11.86
N MET A 64 14.54 10.51 -11.52
CA MET A 64 14.53 9.73 -10.28
C MET A 64 15.82 8.91 -10.11
N ARG A 65 16.26 8.22 -11.17
CA ARG A 65 17.54 7.46 -11.14
C ARG A 65 18.74 8.37 -10.89
N ARG A 66 18.79 9.56 -11.51
CA ARG A 66 19.90 10.51 -11.36
C ARG A 66 19.94 11.17 -9.99
N GLN A 67 18.78 11.40 -9.37
CA GLN A 67 18.64 12.03 -8.07
C GLN A 67 18.78 11.06 -6.89
N GLY A 68 19.08 9.78 -7.15
CA GLY A 68 19.19 8.75 -6.11
C GLY A 68 17.84 8.27 -5.56
N GLY A 69 16.75 8.51 -6.28
CA GLY A 69 15.42 8.00 -5.93
C GLY A 69 15.31 6.49 -6.14
N ILE A 70 14.38 5.86 -5.41
CA ILE A 70 14.16 4.41 -5.49
C ILE A 70 13.33 4.07 -6.74
N VAL A 71 13.97 3.36 -7.68
CA VAL A 71 13.34 2.82 -8.88
C VAL A 71 13.46 1.29 -8.86
N LEU A 72 12.33 0.61 -8.62
CA LEU A 72 12.24 -0.84 -8.60
C LEU A 72 12.01 -1.35 -10.03
N ASP A 73 12.96 -2.10 -10.57
CA ASP A 73 12.80 -2.74 -11.87
C ASP A 73 12.21 -4.14 -11.71
N LEU A 74 10.91 -4.29 -12.00
CA LEU A 74 10.18 -5.55 -11.89
C LEU A 74 9.88 -6.16 -13.26
N THR A 75 10.63 -5.74 -14.29
CA THR A 75 10.43 -6.22 -15.66
C THR A 75 11.09 -7.57 -15.93
N LEU A 76 12.04 -8.00 -15.09
CA LEU A 76 12.91 -9.17 -15.26
C LEU A 76 13.44 -9.32 -16.69
N GLY A 77 14.01 -8.25 -17.25
CA GLY A 77 14.61 -8.26 -18.59
C GLY A 77 13.59 -8.13 -19.74
N ARG A 78 12.29 -8.05 -19.45
CA ARG A 78 11.27 -7.73 -20.46
C ARG A 78 11.22 -6.23 -20.72
N ARG A 79 10.63 -5.84 -21.85
CA ARG A 79 10.36 -4.42 -22.14
C ARG A 79 9.46 -3.81 -21.05
N THR A 80 9.88 -2.69 -20.48
CA THR A 80 9.04 -1.84 -19.64
C THR A 80 7.85 -1.33 -20.46
N ARG A 81 6.64 -1.64 -20.03
CA ARG A 81 5.39 -1.18 -20.68
C ARG A 81 4.66 -0.14 -19.85
N SER A 82 4.82 -0.16 -18.54
CA SER A 82 4.24 0.85 -17.66
C SER A 82 5.16 1.22 -16.50
N VAL A 83 4.81 2.33 -15.87
CA VAL A 83 5.43 2.86 -14.68
C VAL A 83 4.35 3.05 -13.62
N LEU A 84 4.57 2.53 -12.43
CA LEU A 84 3.71 2.72 -11.27
C LEU A 84 4.41 3.66 -10.30
N VAL A 85 3.65 4.60 -9.75
CA VAL A 85 4.11 5.50 -8.68
C VAL A 85 3.44 5.08 -7.39
N LEU A 86 4.24 4.72 -6.40
CA LEU A 86 3.74 4.38 -5.07
C LEU A 86 3.58 5.65 -4.24
N ARG A 87 2.71 5.63 -3.22
CA ARG A 87 2.52 6.73 -2.27
C ARG A 87 3.80 7.16 -1.52
N SER A 88 4.81 6.28 -1.47
CA SER A 88 6.13 6.60 -0.92
C SER A 88 7.00 7.43 -1.88
N GLY A 89 6.53 7.74 -3.09
CA GLY A 89 7.33 8.34 -4.15
C GLY A 89 8.24 7.34 -4.88
N HIS A 90 8.22 6.07 -4.51
CA HIS A 90 8.98 5.04 -5.24
C HIS A 90 8.36 4.79 -6.61
N VAL A 91 9.23 4.59 -7.59
CA VAL A 91 8.82 4.28 -8.96
C VAL A 91 9.04 2.80 -9.24
N VAL A 92 8.05 2.13 -9.83
CA VAL A 92 8.13 0.72 -10.18
C VAL A 92 7.97 0.56 -11.69
N LEU A 93 8.93 -0.09 -12.33
CA LEU A 93 8.89 -0.42 -13.75
C LEU A 93 8.22 -1.78 -13.92
N SER A 94 7.17 -1.83 -14.74
CA SER A 94 6.38 -3.05 -14.93
C SER A 94 6.38 -3.50 -16.40
N PRO A 95 6.38 -4.82 -16.66
CA PRO A 95 6.25 -5.36 -17.99
C PRO A 95 4.79 -5.46 -18.43
N LEU A 96 3.81 -4.98 -17.64
CA LEU A 96 2.39 -4.98 -18.00
C LEU A 96 1.98 -3.65 -18.61
N THR A 97 0.94 -3.65 -19.45
CA THR A 97 0.36 -2.40 -19.94
C THR A 97 -0.49 -1.74 -18.86
N VAL A 98 -0.70 -0.42 -19.00
CA VAL A 98 -1.59 0.34 -18.11
C VAL A 98 -3.00 -0.25 -18.10
N ASP A 99 -3.52 -0.68 -19.25
CA ASP A 99 -4.89 -1.23 -19.33
C ASP A 99 -5.03 -2.54 -18.57
N THR A 100 -4.04 -3.44 -18.63
CA THR A 100 -4.03 -4.66 -17.80
C THR A 100 -3.99 -4.33 -16.32
N LEU A 101 -3.20 -3.34 -15.93
CA LEU A 101 -3.11 -2.90 -14.52
C LEU A 101 -4.44 -2.28 -14.05
N ARG A 102 -5.06 -1.42 -14.85
CA ARG A 102 -6.38 -0.83 -14.57
C ARG A 102 -7.45 -1.90 -14.41
N GLN A 103 -7.49 -2.90 -15.28
CA GLN A 103 -8.44 -4.00 -15.17
C GLN A 103 -8.27 -4.75 -13.84
N ARG A 104 -7.04 -5.04 -13.44
CA ARG A 104 -6.76 -5.73 -12.17
C ARG A 104 -7.06 -4.88 -10.94
N LEU A 105 -6.78 -3.58 -11.01
CA LEU A 105 -7.11 -2.63 -9.94
C LEU A 105 -8.63 -2.50 -9.75
N ARG A 106 -9.39 -2.46 -10.84
CA ARG A 106 -10.86 -2.48 -10.79
C ARG A 106 -11.38 -3.76 -10.15
N ALA A 107 -10.82 -4.91 -10.52
CA ALA A 107 -11.20 -6.20 -9.93
C ALA A 107 -10.82 -6.34 -8.45
N ALA A 108 -9.76 -5.67 -7.99
CA ALA A 108 -9.43 -5.58 -6.57
C ALA A 108 -10.33 -4.57 -5.81
N GLY A 109 -10.98 -3.65 -6.54
CA GLY A 109 -11.82 -2.60 -5.98
C GLY A 109 -13.24 -3.02 -5.62
N SER A 110 -13.71 -4.14 -6.17
CA SER A 110 -15.05 -4.73 -6.02
C SER A 110 -15.15 -5.73 -4.88
#